data_AF-A0A1F4CTY0-F1
#
_entry.id   AF-A0A1F4CTY0-F1
#
_cell.length_a   1.000
_cell.length_b   1.000
_cell.length_c   1.000
_cell.angle_alpha   90.00
_cell.angle_beta   90.00
_cell.angle_gamma   90.00
#
_symmetry.space_group_name_H-M   'P 1'
#
loop_
_entity.id
_entity.type
_entity.pdbx_description
1 polymer ?
#
loop_
_entity_poly.entity_id
_entity_poly.type
_entity_poly.pdbx_seq_one_letter_code
_entity_poly.pdbx_strand_id
1 'polypeptide(L)' 'MVNTMHEPLHPVQIEGFKRMTPAQKLRMVADLYEAGIQLRVAGLRLKHPDWPTERLELEARRSLLYAGT' A
#
# COMPACT_ATOMS: atom_id res chain seq x y z
N MET A 1 -16.54 13.71 -5.47
CA MET A 1 -15.54 13.87 -6.54
C MET A 1 -14.20 13.40 -5.99
N VAL A 2 -13.78 12.17 -6.31
CA VAL A 2 -12.43 11.73 -5.95
C VAL A 2 -11.49 12.44 -6.91
N ASN A 3 -10.74 13.42 -6.41
CA ASN A 3 -9.66 14.03 -7.18
C ASN A 3 -8.61 12.94 -7.36
N THR A 4 -8.53 12.33 -8.53
CA THR A 4 -7.39 11.49 -8.92
C THR A 4 -6.15 12.39 -8.82
N MET A 5 -5.39 12.23 -7.73
CA MET A 5 -4.12 12.92 -7.51
C MET A 5 -3.10 12.39 -8.53
N HIS A 6 -3.23 12.83 -9.78
CA HIS A 6 -2.27 12.57 -10.84
C HIS A 6 -1.07 13.50 -10.66
N GLU A 7 -0.40 13.41 -9.52
CA GLU A 7 0.88 14.07 -9.32
C GLU A 7 1.88 13.41 -10.28
N PRO A 8 2.48 14.18 -11.21
CA PRO A 8 3.46 13.61 -12.12
C PRO A 8 4.65 13.08 -11.33
N LEU A 9 5.14 11.89 -11.70
CA LEU A 9 6.35 11.34 -11.09
C LEU A 9 7.51 12.33 -11.25
N HIS A 10 8.22 12.56 -10.17
CA HIS A 10 9.39 13.41 -10.19
C HIS A 10 10.48 12.80 -11.10
N PRO A 11 11.24 13.59 -11.88
CA PRO A 11 12.27 13.06 -12.79
C PRO A 11 13.27 12.11 -12.13
N VAL A 12 13.63 12.36 -10.86
CA VAL A 12 14.51 11.47 -10.08
C VAL A 12 13.88 10.08 -9.87
N GLN A 13 12.56 10.00 -9.64
CA GLN A 13 11.86 8.73 -9.49
C GLN A 13 11.84 7.96 -10.82
N ILE A 14 11.62 8.66 -11.93
CA ILE A 14 11.65 8.08 -13.28
C ILE A 14 13.02 7.46 -13.56
N GLU A 15 14.10 8.19 -13.31
CA GLU A 15 15.46 7.69 -13.53
C GLU A 15 15.81 6.54 -12.57
N GLY A 16 15.30 6.58 -11.33
CA GLY A 16 15.39 5.46 -10.40
C GLY A 16 14.71 4.19 -10.95
N PHE A 17 13.48 4.30 -11.44
CA PHE A 17 12.72 3.17 -11.99
C PHE A 17 13.32 2.63 -13.30
N LYS A 18 13.95 3.47 -14.12
CA LYS A 18 14.66 3.03 -15.33
C LYS A 18 15.89 2.17 -15.01
N ARG A 19 16.58 2.45 -13.90
CA ARG A 19 17.77 1.68 -13.47
C ARG A 19 17.44 0.35 -12.80
N MET A 20 16.19 0.16 -12.36
CA MET A 20 15.76 -1.08 -11.72
C MET A 20 15.61 -2.23 -12.72
N THR A 21 16.09 -3.41 -12.33
CA THR A 21 15.74 -4.66 -13.01
C THR A 21 14.26 -5.00 -12.81
N PRO A 22 13.66 -5.83 -13.67
CA PRO A 22 12.28 -6.30 -13.47
C PRO A 22 12.03 -6.92 -12.09
N ALA A 23 12.98 -7.71 -11.58
CA ALA A 23 12.87 -8.32 -10.25
C ALA A 23 12.84 -7.28 -9.12
N GLN A 24 13.63 -6.19 -9.23
CA GLN A 24 13.61 -5.09 -8.26
C GLN A 24 12.29 -4.34 -8.28
N LYS A 25 11.68 -4.15 -9.46
CA LYS A 25 10.35 -3.54 -9.56
C LYS A 25 9.28 -4.39 -8.87
N LEU A 26 9.30 -5.70 -9.11
CA LEU A 26 8.38 -6.63 -8.46
C LEU A 26 8.55 -6.63 -6.94
N ARG A 27 9.80 -6.64 -6.46
CA ARG A 27 10.10 -6.53 -5.03
C ARG A 27 9.53 -5.24 -4.44
N MET A 28 9.78 -4.10 -5.09
CA MET A 28 9.29 -2.79 -4.63
C MET A 28 7.76 -2.75 -4.52
N VAL A 29 7.04 -3.32 -5.49
CA VAL A 29 5.56 -3.38 -5.44
C VAL A 29 5.09 -4.31 -4.31
N ALA A 30 5.75 -5.44 -4.09
CA ALA A 30 5.44 -6.34 -2.98
C ALA A 30 5.69 -5.67 -1.62
N ASP A 31 6.81 -4.95 -1.47
CA ASP A 31 7.13 -4.23 -0.24
C ASP A 31 6.11 -3.11 0.01
N LEU A 32 5.66 -2.42 -1.04
CA LEU A 32 4.60 -1.41 -0.95
C LEU A 32 3.26 -2.01 -0.51
N TYR A 33 2.91 -3.20 -1.02
CA TYR A 33 1.70 -3.91 -0.61
C TYR A 33 1.72 -4.26 0.88
N GLU A 34 2.84 -4.80 1.38
CA GLU A 34 3.00 -5.11 2.81
C GLU A 34 2.94 -3.85 3.68
N ALA A 35 3.61 -2.77 3.26
CA ALA A 35 3.53 -1.48 3.96
C ALA A 35 2.08 -0.95 4.02
N GLY A 36 1.32 -1.10 2.93
CA GLY A 36 -0.10 -0.77 2.89
C GLY A 36 -0.94 -1.57 3.89
N ILE A 37 -0.70 -2.87 4.01
CA ILE A 37 -1.38 -3.73 4.99
C ILE A 37 -1.07 -3.23 6.41
N GLN A 38 0.20 -3.01 6.73
CA GLN A 38 0.63 -2.58 8.06
C GLN A 38 0.01 -1.24 8.45
N LEU A 39 0.01 -0.27 7.53
CA LEU A 39 -0.63 1.03 7.73
C LEU A 39 -2.13 0.86 8.03
N ARG A 40 -2.80 -0.02 7.29
CA ARG A 40 -4.23 -0.27 7.46
C ARG A 40 -4.53 -0.98 8.79
N VAL A 41 -3.72 -1.96 9.18
CA VAL A 41 -3.81 -2.62 10.50
C VAL A 41 -3.67 -1.59 11.62
N ALA A 42 -2.69 -0.68 11.55
CA ALA A 42 -2.51 0.36 12.55
C ALA A 42 -3.76 1.25 12.66
N GLY A 43 -4.32 1.67 11.52
CA GLY A 43 -5.57 2.45 11.48
C GLY A 43 -6.78 1.69 12.03
N LEU A 44 -6.90 0.38 11.74
CA LEU A 44 -7.98 -0.46 12.27
C LEU A 44 -7.84 -0.66 13.79
N ARG A 45 -6.63 -0.85 14.30
CA ARG A 45 -6.36 -1.00 15.74
C ARG A 45 -6.79 0.22 16.53
N LEU A 46 -6.63 1.42 15.98
CA LEU A 46 -7.12 2.66 16.62
C LEU A 46 -8.65 2.72 16.70
N LYS A 47 -9.36 2.14 15.73
CA LYS A 47 -10.84 2.16 15.66
C LYS A 47 -11.50 0.97 16.38
N HIS A 48 -10.78 -0.15 16.47
CA HIS A 48 -11.26 -1.42 16.98
C HIS A 48 -10.22 -2.03 17.94
N PRO A 49 -10.01 -1.42 19.13
CA PRO A 49 -8.97 -1.84 20.06
C PRO A 49 -9.20 -3.24 20.67
N ASP A 50 -10.44 -3.73 20.61
CA ASP A 50 -10.89 -5.04 21.09
C ASP A 50 -10.71 -6.16 20.06
N TRP A 51 -10.41 -5.84 18.79
CA TRP A 51 -10.27 -6.86 17.76
C TRP A 51 -8.95 -7.62 17.91
N PRO A 52 -8.98 -8.96 17.74
CA PRO A 52 -7.77 -9.76 17.71
C PRO A 52 -6.95 -9.46 16.45
N THR A 53 -5.63 -9.65 16.53
CA THR A 53 -4.68 -9.31 15.46
C THR A 53 -5.03 -9.97 14.13
N GLU A 54 -5.49 -11.22 14.17
CA GLU A 54 -5.85 -11.99 12.97
C GLU A 54 -7.03 -11.35 12.22
N ARG A 55 -8.00 -10.79 12.96
CA ARG A 55 -9.13 -10.07 12.36
C ARG A 55 -8.69 -8.74 11.76
N LEU A 56 -7.82 -8.00 12.46
CA LEU A 56 -7.27 -6.74 11.94
C LEU A 56 -6.54 -6.97 10.62
N GLU A 57 -5.74 -8.02 10.55
CA GLU A 57 -5.00 -8.42 9.36
C GLU A 57 -5.90 -8.85 8.19
N LEU A 58 -6.93 -9.66 8.46
CA LEU A 58 -7.91 -10.08 7.46
C LEU A 58 -8.62 -8.88 6.83
N GLU A 59 -9.10 -7.97 7.68
CA GLU A 59 -9.84 -6.78 7.23
C GLU A 59 -8.92 -5.75 6.56
N ALA A 60 -7.67 -5.61 7.01
CA ALA A 60 -6.68 -4.78 6.34
C ALA A 60 -6.46 -5.24 4.89
N ARG A 61 -6.22 -6.54 4.69
CA ARG A 61 -6.05 -7.14 3.35
C ARG A 61 -7.31 -6.99 2.51
N ARG A 62 -8.50 -7.32 3.04
CA ARG A 62 -9.78 -7.13 2.34
C ARG A 62 -9.98 -5.70 1.84
N SER A 63 -9.64 -4.72 2.66
CA SER A 63 -9.86 -3.32 2.32
C SER A 63 -8.93 -2.81 1.21
N LEU A 64 -7.76 -3.44 1.02
CA LEU A 64 -6.84 -3.10 -0.08
C LEU A 64 -7.32 -3.62 -1.44
N LEU A 65 -8.14 -4.67 -1.49
CA LEU A 65 -8.73 -5.15 -2.77
C LEU A 65 -9.51 -4.04 -3.50
N TYR A 66 -10.10 -3.12 -2.75
CA TYR A 66 -10.94 -2.03 -3.30
C TYR A 66 -10.27 -0.65 -3.21
N ALA A 67 -9.00 -0.58 -2.77
CA ALA A 67 -8.32 0.70 -2.57
C ALA A 67 -7.85 1.35 -3.88
N GLY A 68 -7.86 0.61 -4.99
CA GLY A 68 -7.40 1.05 -6.31
C GLY A 68 -8.51 1.26 -7.35
N THR A 69 -9.78 1.22 -6.96
CA THR A 69 -10.96 1.43 -7.83
C THR A 69 -11.73 2.67 -7.42
#